data_AF-A0A0S8GPY9-F1
#
_entry.id   AF-A0A0S8GPY9-F1
#
_cell.length_a   1.000
_cell.length_b   1.000
_cell.length_c   1.000
_cell.angle_alpha   90.00
_cell.angle_beta   90.00
_cell.angle_gamma   90.00
#
_symmetry.space_group_name_H-M   'P 1'
#
loop_
_entity.id
_entity.type
_entity.pdbx_description
1 polymer ?
#
loop_
_entity_poly.entity_id
_entity_poly.type
_entity_poly.pdbx_seq_one_letter_code
_entity_poly.pdbx_strand_id
1 'polypeptide(L)'
;MESVYSRFRQEEVVSQRQKKYVKYFRKGELVLDVGCGRGEFLELPLKEFYDGIFASHVLEHLPPDSVTEFIGNCHRALKPQGKLIAITPNPENLQVITCTFWLDLTHRRPYPLILLKALFEKSGFEIIDSGEDSDTKSASLKRRMISFWVKSILSAKLAQALYGAQDIFIVGKK
;
A
#
# COMPACT_ATOMS: atom_id res chain seq x y z
N MET A 1 -12.43 0.84 28.90
CA MET A 1 -11.02 0.80 28.44
C MET A 1 -11.07 0.59 26.94
N GLU A 2 -10.88 1.65 26.14
CA GLU A 2 -10.77 1.50 24.68
C GLU A 2 -9.60 0.56 24.38
N SER A 3 -9.82 -0.43 23.51
CA SER A 3 -8.73 -1.29 23.10
C SER A 3 -7.73 -0.45 22.30
N VAL A 4 -6.44 -0.78 22.40
CA VAL A 4 -5.41 -0.19 21.53
C VAL A 4 -5.82 -0.26 20.05
N TYR A 5 -6.62 -1.28 19.69
CA TYR A 5 -7.24 -1.49 18.39
C TYR A 5 -8.22 -0.39 17.94
N SER A 6 -9.06 0.16 18.83
CA SER A 6 -10.06 1.18 18.43
C SER A 6 -9.42 2.51 18.05
N ARG A 7 -8.20 2.77 18.53
CA ARG A 7 -7.46 4.02 18.27
C ARG A 7 -6.87 4.11 16.87
N PHE A 8 -6.75 2.99 16.14
CA PHE A 8 -6.18 2.93 14.79
C PHE A 8 -7.21 2.95 13.66
N ARG A 9 -8.50 2.78 13.97
CA ARG A 9 -9.56 2.61 12.98
C ARG A 9 -10.60 3.73 13.07
N GLN A 10 -10.15 4.97 12.97
CA GLN A 10 -11.08 6.07 12.68
C GLN A 10 -11.40 6.02 11.19
N GLU A 11 -12.59 5.52 10.83
CA GLU A 11 -13.04 5.34 9.44
C GLU A 11 -12.93 6.64 8.62
N GLU A 12 -13.19 7.80 9.24
CA GLU A 12 -13.00 9.12 8.61
C GLU A 12 -11.54 9.38 8.21
N VAL A 13 -10.57 8.96 9.03
CA VAL A 13 -9.14 9.13 8.73
C VAL A 13 -8.71 8.24 7.57
N VAL A 14 -9.24 7.02 7.50
CA VAL A 14 -8.96 6.07 6.41
C VAL A 14 -9.52 6.60 5.09
N SER A 15 -10.77 7.06 5.08
CA SER A 15 -11.42 7.63 3.90
C SER A 15 -10.69 8.86 3.36
N GLN A 16 -10.25 9.77 4.24
CA GLN A 16 -9.48 10.95 3.82
C GLN A 16 -8.13 10.59 3.17
N ARG A 17 -7.40 9.60 3.73
CA ARG A 17 -6.12 9.15 3.17
C ARG A 17 -6.28 8.50 1.79
N GLN A 18 -7.34 7.74 1.61
CA GLN A 18 -7.56 7.00 0.36
C GLN A 18 -8.13 7.86 -0.77
N LYS A 19 -8.77 9.01 -0.45
CA LYS A 19 -9.41 9.91 -1.42
C LYS A 19 -8.52 10.32 -2.59
N LYS A 20 -7.20 10.45 -2.39
CA LYS A 20 -6.26 10.80 -3.47
C LYS A 20 -6.15 9.75 -4.57
N TYR A 21 -6.46 8.49 -4.28
CA TYR A 21 -6.39 7.40 -5.26
C TYR A 21 -7.60 7.38 -6.19
N VAL A 22 -8.67 8.13 -5.87
CA VAL A 22 -9.83 8.31 -6.77
C VAL A 22 -9.42 8.92 -8.10
N LYS A 23 -8.33 9.72 -8.15
CA LYS A 23 -7.82 10.33 -9.39
C LYS A 23 -7.41 9.32 -10.47
N TYR A 24 -7.16 8.06 -10.11
CA TYR A 24 -6.80 7.00 -11.06
C TYR A 24 -8.03 6.35 -11.72
N PHE A 25 -9.24 6.62 -11.23
CA PHE A 25 -10.50 6.07 -11.74
C PHE A 25 -11.40 7.16 -12.32
N ARG A 26 -12.21 6.81 -13.31
CA ARG A 26 -13.19 7.70 -13.95
C ARG A 26 -14.60 7.40 -13.44
N LYS A 27 -15.47 8.41 -13.50
CA LYS A 27 -16.88 8.24 -13.15
C LYS A 27 -17.52 7.15 -14.00
N GLY A 28 -18.14 6.16 -13.36
CA GLY A 28 -18.80 5.02 -14.02
C GLY A 28 -17.94 3.77 -14.18
N GLU A 29 -16.65 3.81 -13.78
CA GLU A 29 -15.80 2.61 -13.74
C GLU A 29 -16.20 1.68 -12.58
N LEU A 30 -16.23 0.36 -12.86
CA LEU A 30 -16.50 -0.65 -11.84
C LEU A 30 -15.20 -0.98 -11.09
N VAL A 31 -15.11 -0.53 -9.84
CA VAL A 31 -13.93 -0.72 -8.98
C VAL A 31 -14.24 -1.72 -7.88
N LEU A 32 -13.39 -2.74 -7.73
CA LEU A 32 -13.41 -3.66 -6.59
C LEU A 32 -12.47 -3.15 -5.49
N ASP A 33 -12.99 -2.97 -4.28
CA ASP A 33 -12.19 -2.77 -3.07
C ASP A 33 -11.94 -4.12 -2.39
N VAL A 34 -10.67 -4.52 -2.31
CA VAL A 34 -10.25 -5.82 -1.80
C VAL A 34 -9.79 -5.67 -0.35
N GLY A 35 -10.48 -6.35 0.56
CA GLY A 35 -10.05 -6.47 1.96
C GLY A 35 -8.97 -7.54 2.16
N CYS A 36 -8.43 -7.62 3.38
CA CYS A 36 -7.32 -8.51 3.78
C CYS A 36 -7.63 -10.03 3.78
N GLY A 37 -8.74 -10.46 3.17
CA GLY A 37 -8.99 -11.88 2.88
C GLY A 37 -7.96 -12.44 1.89
N ARG A 38 -8.00 -13.74 1.59
CA ARG A 38 -6.99 -14.34 0.70
C ARG A 38 -7.25 -14.06 -0.78
N GLY A 39 -8.37 -13.41 -1.10
CA GLY A 39 -8.75 -13.10 -2.47
C GLY A 39 -9.38 -14.29 -3.17
N GLU A 40 -9.97 -15.25 -2.45
CA GLU A 40 -10.57 -16.47 -3.00
C GLU A 40 -11.64 -16.15 -4.06
N PHE A 41 -12.35 -15.02 -3.92
CA PHE A 41 -13.31 -14.58 -4.93
C PHE A 41 -12.66 -14.20 -6.27
N LEU A 42 -11.41 -13.71 -6.25
CA LEU A 42 -10.64 -13.44 -7.47
C LEU A 42 -10.09 -14.71 -8.12
N GLU A 43 -10.03 -15.83 -7.39
CA GLU A 43 -9.67 -17.15 -7.96
C GLU A 43 -10.79 -17.70 -8.85
N LEU A 44 -12.04 -17.26 -8.65
CA LEU A 44 -13.16 -17.57 -9.55
C LEU A 44 -12.83 -17.15 -11.00
N PRO A 45 -13.49 -17.74 -12.01
CA PRO A 45 -13.22 -17.48 -13.43
C PRO A 45 -13.72 -16.09 -13.91
N LEU A 46 -13.49 -15.05 -13.12
CA LEU A 46 -13.66 -13.65 -13.49
C LEU A 46 -12.60 -13.28 -14.53
N LYS A 47 -13.03 -12.78 -15.68
CA LYS A 47 -12.16 -12.24 -16.74
C LYS A 47 -12.72 -10.91 -17.17
N GLU A 48 -11.86 -9.89 -17.22
CA GLU A 48 -12.18 -8.57 -17.79
C GLU A 48 -13.49 -7.98 -17.25
N PHE A 49 -13.69 -8.09 -15.94
CA PHE A 49 -14.92 -7.69 -15.27
C PHE A 49 -14.81 -6.29 -14.67
N TYR A 50 -13.66 -5.99 -14.05
CA TYR A 50 -13.43 -4.74 -13.33
C TYR A 50 -12.63 -3.73 -14.16
N ASP A 51 -12.97 -2.45 -14.04
CA ASP A 51 -12.18 -1.33 -14.55
C ASP A 51 -11.05 -0.94 -13.58
N GLY A 52 -11.21 -1.27 -12.30
CA GLY A 52 -10.23 -1.02 -11.26
C GLY A 52 -10.27 -2.03 -10.12
N ILE A 53 -9.12 -2.27 -9.50
CA ILE A 53 -8.99 -3.01 -8.25
C ILE A 53 -8.16 -2.16 -7.30
N PHE A 54 -8.66 -1.96 -6.09
CA PHE A 54 -7.99 -1.25 -5.01
C PHE A 54 -7.69 -2.24 -3.88
N ALA A 55 -6.43 -2.38 -3.50
CA ALA A 55 -5.97 -3.32 -2.47
C ALA A 55 -5.08 -2.58 -1.46
N SER A 56 -5.67 -2.16 -0.34
CA SER A 56 -4.98 -1.43 0.71
C SER A 56 -4.76 -2.33 1.92
N HIS A 57 -3.50 -2.50 2.33
CA HIS A 57 -3.10 -3.37 3.43
C HIS A 57 -3.60 -4.81 3.28
N VAL A 58 -3.28 -5.42 2.14
CA VAL A 58 -3.67 -6.81 1.80
C VAL A 58 -2.45 -7.69 1.65
N LEU A 59 -1.45 -7.23 0.88
CA LEU A 59 -0.32 -8.06 0.46
C LEU A 59 0.50 -8.59 1.65
N GLU A 60 0.65 -7.79 2.70
CA GLU A 60 1.39 -8.15 3.91
C GLU A 60 0.70 -9.22 4.77
N HIS A 61 -0.59 -9.49 4.55
CA HIS A 61 -1.35 -10.54 5.23
C HIS A 61 -1.37 -11.88 4.46
N LEU A 62 -1.04 -11.85 3.17
CA LEU A 62 -1.04 -13.03 2.32
C LEU A 62 0.17 -13.93 2.60
N PRO A 63 0.03 -15.27 2.46
CA PRO A 63 1.18 -16.15 2.35
C PRO A 63 2.11 -15.72 1.20
N PRO A 64 3.44 -15.76 1.36
CA PRO A 64 4.37 -15.28 0.34
C PRO A 64 4.15 -15.90 -1.05
N ASP A 65 3.83 -17.19 -1.10
CA ASP A 65 3.61 -17.92 -2.35
C ASP A 65 2.32 -17.48 -3.07
N SER A 66 1.32 -17.00 -2.32
CA SER A 66 0.03 -16.53 -2.86
C SER A 66 0.07 -15.11 -3.39
N VAL A 67 1.08 -14.29 -3.07
CA VAL A 67 1.10 -12.88 -3.51
C VAL A 67 1.22 -12.75 -5.02
N THR A 68 2.08 -13.56 -5.66
CA THR A 68 2.22 -13.51 -7.12
C THR A 68 0.92 -13.95 -7.79
N GLU A 69 0.27 -14.99 -7.25
CA GLU A 69 -1.02 -15.48 -7.74
C GLU A 69 -2.13 -14.44 -7.57
N PHE A 70 -2.21 -13.78 -6.41
CA PHE A 70 -3.16 -12.71 -6.15
C PHE A 70 -3.02 -11.57 -7.17
N ILE A 71 -1.80 -11.10 -7.42
CA ILE A 71 -1.54 -10.04 -8.41
C ILE A 71 -1.93 -10.51 -9.82
N GLY A 72 -1.62 -11.76 -10.18
CA GLY A 72 -2.03 -12.37 -11.45
C GLY A 72 -3.56 -12.50 -11.61
N ASN A 73 -4.27 -12.85 -10.54
CA ASN A 73 -5.72 -12.92 -10.52
C ASN A 73 -6.36 -11.53 -10.66
N CYS A 74 -5.80 -10.51 -10.01
CA CYS A 74 -6.17 -9.11 -10.24
C CYS A 74 -5.99 -8.72 -11.72
N HIS A 75 -4.84 -9.02 -12.31
CA HIS A 75 -4.58 -8.75 -13.73
C HIS A 75 -5.61 -9.45 -14.63
N ARG A 76 -5.92 -10.72 -14.37
CA ARG A 76 -6.93 -11.47 -15.13
C ARG A 76 -8.33 -10.86 -15.02
N ALA A 77 -8.73 -10.46 -13.81
CA ALA A 77 -10.05 -9.90 -13.54
C ALA A 77 -10.24 -8.48 -14.09
N LEU A 78 -9.16 -7.73 -14.31
CA LEU A 78 -9.21 -6.38 -14.91
C LEU A 78 -9.48 -6.44 -16.41
N LYS A 79 -10.27 -5.49 -16.91
CA LYS A 79 -10.40 -5.17 -18.35
C LYS A 79 -9.09 -4.61 -18.90
N PRO A 80 -8.90 -4.59 -20.24
CA PRO A 80 -7.82 -3.81 -20.84
C PRO A 80 -7.84 -2.36 -20.34
N GLN A 81 -6.68 -1.78 -20.05
CA GLN A 81 -6.51 -0.45 -19.43
C GLN A 81 -6.97 -0.34 -17.97
N GLY A 82 -7.46 -1.44 -17.38
CA GLY A 82 -7.85 -1.51 -15.99
C GLY A 82 -6.65 -1.36 -15.07
N LYS A 83 -6.88 -0.83 -13.87
CA LYS A 83 -5.79 -0.48 -12.93
C LYS A 83 -5.87 -1.26 -11.63
N LEU A 84 -4.73 -1.75 -11.17
CA LEU A 84 -4.54 -2.24 -9.82
C LEU A 84 -3.76 -1.19 -9.01
N ILE A 85 -4.32 -0.77 -7.89
CA ILE A 85 -3.65 0.07 -6.90
C ILE A 85 -3.39 -0.79 -5.67
N ALA A 86 -2.14 -0.93 -5.26
CA ALA A 86 -1.78 -1.61 -4.03
C ALA A 86 -1.06 -0.66 -3.06
N ILE A 87 -1.43 -0.73 -1.78
CA ILE A 87 -0.83 0.06 -0.68
C ILE A 87 -0.43 -0.91 0.42
N THR A 88 0.78 -0.76 0.96
CA THR A 88 1.33 -1.65 2.00
C THR A 88 2.33 -0.87 2.89
N PRO A 89 2.59 -1.30 4.14
CA PRO A 89 3.55 -0.67 5.03
C PRO A 89 4.93 -0.57 4.40
N ASN A 90 5.57 0.58 4.58
CA ASN A 90 6.89 0.91 4.05
C ASN A 90 8.01 0.29 4.92
N PRO A 91 8.72 -0.75 4.46
CA PRO A 91 9.82 -1.32 5.23
C PRO A 91 11.06 -0.41 5.32
N GLU A 92 11.17 0.63 4.50
CA GLU A 92 12.28 1.60 4.60
C GLU A 92 12.11 2.55 5.78
N ASN A 93 10.90 2.66 6.34
CA ASN A 93 10.64 3.45 7.53
C ASN A 93 10.99 2.66 8.80
N LEU A 94 11.90 3.18 9.61
CA LEU A 94 12.41 2.51 10.81
C LEU A 94 11.31 2.25 11.84
N GLN A 95 10.39 3.20 12.05
CA GLN A 95 9.26 3.01 12.98
C GLN A 95 8.35 1.88 12.52
N VAL A 96 8.16 1.74 11.20
CA VAL A 96 7.35 0.67 10.62
C VAL A 96 8.03 -0.68 10.82
N ILE A 97 9.25 -0.83 10.30
CA ILE A 97 9.93 -2.13 10.27
C ILE A 97 10.40 -2.63 11.64
N THR A 98 10.58 -1.75 12.63
CA THR A 98 11.01 -2.15 13.98
C THR A 98 9.86 -2.26 14.98
N CYS A 99 8.68 -1.73 14.67
CA CYS A 99 7.58 -1.66 15.63
C CYS A 99 6.21 -1.83 14.98
N THR A 100 5.70 -0.85 14.25
CA THR A 100 4.25 -0.83 13.93
C THR A 100 3.84 -1.95 12.98
N PHE A 101 4.74 -2.46 12.13
CA PHE A 101 4.48 -3.65 11.32
C PHE A 101 4.21 -4.89 12.19
N TRP A 102 4.87 -5.03 13.33
CA TRP A 102 4.77 -6.23 14.17
C TRP A 102 3.63 -6.17 15.21
N LEU A 103 2.91 -5.05 15.29
CA LEU A 103 1.76 -4.90 16.20
C LEU A 103 0.52 -5.63 15.68
N ASP A 104 0.42 -5.86 14.37
CA ASP A 104 -0.60 -6.71 13.79
C ASP A 104 -0.08 -8.16 13.72
N LEU A 105 -0.71 -9.05 14.50
CA LEU A 105 -0.33 -10.47 14.58
C LEU A 105 -0.55 -11.24 13.27
N THR A 106 -1.33 -10.68 12.35
CA THR A 106 -1.68 -11.33 11.07
C THR A 106 -0.71 -10.99 9.95
N HIS A 107 0.17 -9.99 10.14
CA HIS A 107 1.21 -9.68 9.16
C HIS A 107 2.20 -10.85 9.00
N ARG A 108 2.54 -11.15 7.75
CA ARG A 108 3.45 -12.23 7.35
C ARG A 108 4.82 -11.70 7.01
N ARG A 109 4.90 -10.72 6.10
CA ARG A 109 6.17 -10.09 5.70
C ARG A 109 5.96 -8.73 5.04
N PRO A 110 6.95 -7.83 5.15
CA PRO A 110 6.92 -6.56 4.44
C PRO A 110 7.35 -6.72 2.97
N TYR A 111 6.88 -5.81 2.12
CA TYR A 111 7.17 -5.79 0.69
C TYR A 111 7.84 -4.46 0.30
N PRO A 112 9.17 -4.41 0.13
CA PRO A 112 9.86 -3.23 -0.37
C PRO A 112 9.38 -2.83 -1.77
N LEU A 113 9.40 -1.54 -2.09
CA LEU A 113 8.87 -1.04 -3.36
C LEU A 113 9.52 -1.70 -4.58
N ILE A 114 10.83 -1.95 -4.53
CA ILE A 114 11.55 -2.62 -5.61
C ILE A 114 11.02 -4.04 -5.87
N LEU A 115 10.61 -4.77 -4.83
CA LEU A 115 10.01 -6.08 -4.97
C LEU A 115 8.59 -6.00 -5.54
N LEU A 116 7.78 -5.04 -5.07
CA LEU A 116 6.43 -4.83 -5.60
C LEU A 116 6.45 -4.55 -7.11
N LYS A 117 7.38 -3.70 -7.57
CA LYS A 117 7.57 -3.42 -8.99
C LYS A 117 7.84 -4.69 -9.80
N ALA A 118 8.80 -5.50 -9.36
CA ALA A 118 9.13 -6.76 -10.02
C ALA A 118 7.94 -7.74 -10.06
N LEU A 119 7.12 -7.80 -8.99
CA LEU A 119 5.94 -8.66 -8.94
C LEU A 119 4.82 -8.18 -9.88
N PHE A 120 4.61 -6.85 -9.97
CA PHE A 120 3.64 -6.25 -10.88
C PHE A 120 4.03 -6.48 -12.34
N GLU A 121 5.28 -6.19 -12.70
CA GLU A 121 5.82 -6.40 -14.05
C GLU A 121 5.74 -7.88 -14.44
N LYS A 122 6.16 -8.80 -13.55
CA LYS A 122 6.06 -10.24 -13.77
C LYS A 122 4.61 -10.70 -14.02
N SER A 123 3.63 -10.01 -13.44
CA SER A 123 2.21 -10.32 -13.57
C SER A 123 1.55 -9.65 -14.78
N GLY A 124 2.30 -8.90 -15.59
CA GLY A 124 1.83 -8.27 -16.82
C GLY A 124 1.42 -6.80 -16.71
N PHE A 125 1.64 -6.15 -15.56
CA PHE A 125 1.29 -4.74 -15.39
C PHE A 125 2.38 -3.79 -15.92
N GLU A 126 1.95 -2.73 -16.60
CA GLU A 126 2.71 -1.50 -16.82
C GLU A 126 2.63 -0.63 -15.55
N ILE A 127 3.77 -0.27 -14.95
CA ILE A 127 3.79 0.60 -13.77
C ILE A 127 3.67 2.05 -14.22
N ILE A 128 2.56 2.70 -13.86
CA ILE A 128 2.29 4.10 -14.24
C ILE A 128 2.53 5.10 -13.09
N ASP A 129 2.54 4.64 -11.85
CA ASP A 129 2.86 5.46 -10.68
C ASP A 129 3.30 4.57 -9.49
N SER A 130 4.19 5.07 -8.64
CA SER A 130 4.65 4.37 -7.45
C SER A 130 5.44 5.30 -6.53
N GLY A 131 5.39 5.07 -5.22
CA GLY A 131 6.22 5.80 -4.28
C GLY A 131 5.74 5.72 -2.84
N GLU A 132 6.17 6.70 -2.06
CA GLU A 132 5.74 6.87 -0.68
C GLU A 132 4.37 7.53 -0.57
N ASP A 133 3.56 7.05 0.38
CA ASP A 133 2.33 7.72 0.77
C ASP A 133 2.64 8.92 1.69
N SER A 134 2.66 10.12 1.12
CA SER A 134 2.96 11.36 1.86
C SER A 134 2.04 11.65 3.05
N ASP A 135 0.82 11.12 3.07
CA ASP A 135 -0.19 11.40 4.10
C ASP A 135 0.02 10.57 5.37
N THR A 136 0.93 9.59 5.28
CA THR A 136 1.30 8.69 6.37
C THR A 136 2.63 9.08 7.02
N LYS A 137 3.24 10.20 6.58
CA LYS A 137 4.44 10.74 7.22
C LYS A 137 4.16 10.99 8.69
N SER A 138 4.94 10.37 9.57
CA SER A 138 4.84 10.52 11.02
C SER A 138 4.80 12.00 11.41
N ALA A 139 3.66 12.47 11.91
CA ALA A 139 3.48 13.78 12.50
C ALA A 139 4.08 13.80 13.92
N SER A 140 5.37 13.50 14.05
CA SER A 140 6.07 13.65 15.32
C SER A 140 6.25 15.15 15.64
N LEU A 141 5.60 15.57 16.73
CA LEU A 141 5.46 16.92 17.29
C LEU A 141 6.77 17.67 17.64
N LYS A 142 7.95 17.15 17.31
CA LYS A 142 9.26 17.82 17.52
C LYS A 142 9.81 18.51 16.26
N ARG A 143 8.95 18.75 15.26
CA ARG A 143 9.34 19.18 13.90
C ARG A 143 10.00 20.56 13.78
N ARG A 144 9.82 21.47 14.74
CA ARG A 144 10.15 22.90 14.50
C ARG A 144 11.50 23.40 15.02
N MET A 145 12.10 22.77 16.03
CA MET A 145 13.33 23.29 16.65
C MET A 145 14.59 22.46 16.38
N ILE A 146 14.48 21.16 16.11
CA ILE A 146 15.63 20.27 15.94
C ILE A 146 15.89 19.93 14.45
N SER A 147 14.88 20.04 13.57
CA SER A 147 14.95 19.46 12.23
C SER A 147 15.85 20.19 11.24
N PHE A 148 16.12 21.49 11.43
CA PHE A 148 16.94 22.25 10.47
C PHE A 148 18.42 21.92 10.58
N TRP A 149 18.96 21.87 11.79
CA TRP A 149 20.38 21.54 12.02
C TRP A 149 20.67 20.06 11.78
N VAL A 150 19.74 19.17 12.14
CA VAL A 150 19.90 17.72 11.99
C VAL A 150 19.79 17.27 10.54
N LYS A 151 18.87 17.84 9.73
CA LYS A 151 18.76 17.49 8.30
C LYS A 151 19.96 17.93 7.47
N SER A 152 20.66 18.98 7.87
CA SER A 152 21.88 19.45 7.19
C SER A 152 23.09 18.54 7.42
N ILE A 153 23.01 17.61 8.39
CA ILE A 153 24.08 16.68 8.76
C ILE A 153 23.70 15.22 8.43
N LEU A 154 22.42 14.87 8.50
CA LEU A 154 21.95 13.53 8.16
C LEU A 154 21.96 13.30 6.64
N SER A 155 22.40 12.11 6.24
CA SER A 155 22.20 11.65 4.87
C SER A 155 20.70 11.58 4.54
N ALA A 156 20.35 11.84 3.27
CA ALA A 156 18.98 11.74 2.79
C ALA A 156 18.35 10.36 3.13
N LYS A 157 19.13 9.29 3.04
CA LYS A 157 18.71 7.92 3.42
C LYS A 157 18.34 7.79 4.90
N LEU A 158 19.12 8.39 5.80
CA LEU A 158 18.83 8.31 7.23
C LEU A 158 17.61 9.18 7.60
N ALA A 159 17.46 10.34 6.95
CA ALA A 159 16.27 11.16 7.11
C ALA A 159 15.01 10.45 6.59
N GLN A 160 15.13 9.74 5.46
CA GLN A 160 14.07 8.91 4.89
C GLN A 160 13.65 7.79 5.84
N ALA A 161 14.62 7.08 6.41
CA ALA A 161 14.33 5.99 7.35
C ALA A 161 13.64 6.48 8.63
N LEU A 162 13.99 7.66 9.14
CA LEU A 162 13.43 8.19 10.39
C LEU A 162 12.10 8.94 10.21
N TYR A 163 11.92 9.61 9.08
CA TYR A 163 10.84 10.59 8.88
C TYR A 163 10.02 10.37 7.59
N GLY A 164 10.29 9.30 6.86
CA GLY A 164 9.58 8.90 5.65
C GLY A 164 8.10 8.61 5.87
N ALA A 165 7.39 8.36 4.78
CA ALA A 165 6.05 7.80 4.84
C ALA A 165 6.05 6.45 5.56
N GLN A 166 4.94 6.14 6.25
CA GLN A 166 4.74 4.83 6.86
C GLN A 166 4.21 3.81 5.84
N ASP A 167 3.57 4.26 4.75
CA ASP A 167 3.08 3.39 3.68
C ASP A 167 3.74 3.74 2.34
N ILE A 168 3.76 2.76 1.44
CA ILE A 168 4.11 2.91 0.03
C ILE A 168 2.92 2.48 -0.83
N PHE A 169 2.88 2.97 -2.07
CA PHE A 169 1.88 2.60 -3.04
C PHE A 169 2.51 2.27 -4.40
N ILE A 170 1.78 1.46 -5.17
CA ILE A 170 2.09 1.15 -6.57
C ILE A 170 0.79 1.11 -7.39
N VAL A 171 0.84 1.65 -8.59
CA VAL A 171 -0.26 1.66 -9.55
C VAL A 171 0.19 0.95 -10.82
N GLY A 172 -0.40 -0.22 -11.07
CA GLY A 172 -0.22 -1.01 -12.27
C GLY A 172 -1.40 -0.85 -13.21
N LYS A 173 -1.12 -0.76 -14.51
CA LYS A 173 -2.11 -0.73 -15.58
C LYS A 173 -1.97 -1.99 -16.43
N LYS A 174 -3.09 -2.64 -16.74
CA LYS A 174 -3.16 -3.76 -17.67
C LYS A 174 -3.22 -3.30 -19.12
#